data_AF-A0A920CTN3-F1
#
_entry.id   AF-A0A920CTN3-F1
#
_cell.length_a   1.000
_cell.length_b   1.000
_cell.length_c   1.000
_cell.angle_alpha   90.00
_cell.angle_beta   90.00
_cell.angle_gamma   90.00
#
_symmetry.space_group_name_H-M   'P 1'
#
loop_
_entity.id
_entity.type
_entity.pdbx_description
1 polymer ?
#
loop_
_entity_poly.entity_id
_entity_poly.type
_entity_poly.pdbx_seq_one_letter_code
_entity_poly.pdbx_strand_id
1 'polypeptide(L)'
;MINMKISEVAKMVNLPISTIRYYEKIGIITNDYIRRDQNNYRDYASEIIAYLEVVKKCLSMGFSINDIKAIISRNGMSKDDQTHIIKEKISEIEKAQKKLEDSKRNLYDVLESDIICEDGFGKY
;
A
#
# COMPACT_ATOMS: atom_id res chain seq x y z
N MET A 1 1.39 -5.76 -29.31
CA MET A 1 0.90 -5.18 -28.04
C MET A 1 -0.59 -5.41 -27.96
N ILE A 2 -1.04 -6.00 -26.87
CA ILE A 2 -2.47 -6.10 -26.56
C ILE A 2 -2.83 -4.82 -25.82
N ASN A 3 -3.77 -4.05 -26.36
CA ASN A 3 -4.28 -2.84 -25.75
C ASN A 3 -5.57 -3.18 -24.99
N MET A 4 -5.68 -2.74 -23.74
CA MET A 4 -6.80 -3.04 -22.86
C MET A 4 -7.57 -1.78 -22.47
N LYS A 5 -8.90 -1.89 -22.36
CA LYS A 5 -9.71 -0.83 -21.75
C LYS A 5 -9.62 -0.89 -20.22
N ILE A 6 -9.91 0.23 -19.56
CA ILE A 6 -9.83 0.33 -18.08
C ILE A 6 -10.70 -0.73 -17.36
N SER A 7 -11.82 -1.12 -17.97
CA SER A 7 -12.72 -2.15 -17.43
C SER A 7 -12.11 -3.55 -17.46
N GLU A 8 -11.30 -3.85 -18.47
CA GLU A 8 -10.58 -5.13 -18.58
C GLU A 8 -9.43 -5.17 -17.57
N VAL A 9 -8.68 -4.08 -17.45
CA VAL A 9 -7.63 -3.92 -16.42
C VAL A 9 -8.23 -4.13 -15.03
N ALA A 10 -9.31 -3.41 -14.71
CA ALA A 10 -10.03 -3.53 -13.43
C ALA A 10 -10.40 -4.97 -13.08
N LYS A 11 -10.93 -5.72 -14.04
CA LYS A 11 -11.30 -7.13 -13.86
C LYS A 11 -10.07 -8.01 -13.63
N MET A 12 -9.00 -7.83 -14.40
CA MET A 12 -7.81 -8.67 -14.30
C MET A 12 -7.04 -8.47 -13.00
N VAL A 13 -6.90 -7.24 -12.51
CA VAL A 13 -6.20 -6.97 -11.24
C VAL A 13 -7.12 -6.98 -10.02
N ASN A 14 -8.41 -7.26 -10.23
CA ASN A 14 -9.45 -7.21 -9.20
C ASN A 14 -9.45 -5.89 -8.40
N LEU A 15 -9.42 -4.76 -9.11
CA LEU A 15 -9.51 -3.41 -8.52
C LEU A 15 -10.72 -2.66 -9.08
N PRO A 16 -11.39 -1.84 -8.26
CA PRO A 16 -12.38 -0.91 -8.77
C PRO A 16 -11.78 0.02 -9.83
N ILE A 17 -12.57 0.35 -10.86
CA ILE A 17 -12.19 1.33 -11.88
C ILE A 17 -11.81 2.67 -11.24
N SER A 18 -12.50 3.06 -10.16
CA SER A 18 -12.19 4.27 -9.39
C SER A 18 -10.78 4.25 -8.79
N THR A 19 -10.31 3.09 -8.33
CA THR A 19 -8.94 2.91 -7.81
C THR A 19 -7.90 3.07 -8.91
N ILE A 20 -8.14 2.51 -10.10
CA ILE A 20 -7.24 2.69 -11.25
C ILE A 20 -7.18 4.17 -11.65
N ARG A 21 -8.34 4.85 -11.72
CA ARG A 21 -8.39 6.30 -11.99
C ARG A 21 -7.69 7.11 -10.92
N TYR A 22 -7.81 6.70 -9.67
CA TYR A 22 -7.11 7.33 -8.56
C TYR A 22 -5.60 7.18 -8.70
N TYR A 23 -5.10 5.96 -8.95
CA TYR A 23 -3.67 5.68 -9.18
C TYR A 23 -3.10 6.47 -10.36
N GLU A 24 -3.87 6.62 -11.44
CA GLU A 24 -3.50 7.49 -12.54
C GLU A 24 -3.41 8.97 -12.09
N LYS A 25 -4.43 9.47 -11.38
CA LYS A 25 -4.48 10.86 -10.90
C LYS A 25 -3.29 11.21 -10.00
N ILE A 26 -2.86 10.29 -9.14
CA ILE A 26 -1.77 10.55 -8.20
C ILE A 26 -0.37 10.22 -8.77
N GLY A 27 -0.30 9.72 -10.01
CA GLY A 27 0.95 9.41 -10.71
C GLY A 27 1.59 8.07 -10.31
N ILE A 28 0.80 7.13 -9.77
CA ILE A 28 1.25 5.74 -9.62
C ILE A 28 1.26 5.07 -11.01
N ILE A 29 0.15 5.17 -11.75
CA ILE A 29 0.14 4.72 -13.15
C ILE A 29 0.73 5.84 -14.00
N THR A 30 1.91 5.61 -14.58
CA THR A 30 2.59 6.57 -15.46
C THR A 30 2.05 6.49 -16.91
N ASN A 31 2.36 7.50 -17.70
CA ASN A 31 1.97 7.55 -19.12
C ASN A 31 2.63 6.43 -19.95
N ASP A 32 3.66 5.76 -19.45
CA ASP A 32 4.31 4.64 -20.13
C ASP A 32 3.36 3.44 -20.33
N TYR A 33 2.38 3.32 -19.43
CA TYR A 33 1.34 2.28 -19.50
C TYR A 33 0.08 2.72 -20.24
N ILE A 34 -0.01 3.97 -20.70
CA ILE A 34 -1.21 4.56 -21.28
C ILE A 34 -0.93 5.06 -22.68
N ARG A 35 -1.69 4.53 -23.65
CA ARG A 35 -1.70 5.00 -25.02
C ARG A 35 -3.06 5.59 -25.35
N ARG A 36 -3.10 6.49 -26.32
CA ARG A 36 -4.35 6.96 -26.91
C ARG A 36 -4.54 6.23 -28.24
N ASP A 37 -5.72 5.64 -28.43
CA ASP A 37 -6.09 5.07 -29.72
C ASP A 37 -6.42 6.17 -30.75
N GLN A 38 -6.69 5.78 -32.00
CA GLN A 38 -7.03 6.71 -33.08
C GLN A 38 -8.29 7.54 -32.81
N ASN A 39 -9.15 7.06 -31.91
CA ASN A 39 -10.38 7.73 -31.48
C ASN A 39 -10.19 8.51 -30.16
N ASN A 40 -8.95 8.71 -29.74
CA ASN A 40 -8.56 9.43 -28.53
C ASN A 40 -9.02 8.78 -27.21
N TYR A 41 -9.44 7.51 -27.23
CA TYR A 41 -9.70 6.74 -26.01
C TYR A 41 -8.40 6.23 -25.40
N ARG A 42 -8.42 6.03 -24.08
CA ARG A 42 -7.28 5.46 -23.35
C ARG A 42 -7.26 3.95 -23.51
N ASP A 43 -6.09 3.47 -23.92
CA ASP A 43 -5.71 2.08 -23.96
C ASP A 43 -4.56 1.86 -22.98
N TYR A 44 -4.66 0.81 -22.19
CA TYR A 44 -3.64 0.41 -21.25
C TYR A 44 -2.79 -0.71 -21.84
N ALA A 45 -1.48 -0.61 -21.68
CA ALA A 45 -0.55 -1.67 -22.05
C ALA A 45 -0.73 -2.87 -21.11
N SER A 46 -0.66 -4.09 -21.63
CA SER A 46 -0.80 -5.34 -20.86
C SER A 46 0.14 -5.44 -19.64
N GLU A 47 1.30 -4.79 -19.71
CA GLU A 47 2.34 -4.72 -18.70
C GLU A 47 1.84 -4.03 -17.42
N ILE A 48 0.78 -3.22 -17.52
CA ILE A 48 0.16 -2.57 -16.36
C ILE A 48 -0.37 -3.59 -15.35
N ILE A 49 -0.75 -4.80 -15.80
CA ILE A 49 -1.31 -5.84 -14.92
C ILE A 49 -0.25 -6.30 -13.93
N ALA A 50 0.92 -6.69 -14.42
CA ALA A 50 2.04 -7.10 -13.58
C ALA A 50 2.48 -5.96 -12.64
N TYR A 51 2.51 -4.73 -13.16
CA TYR A 51 2.83 -3.54 -12.38
C TYR A 51 1.85 -3.31 -11.22
N LEU A 52 0.54 -3.36 -11.47
CA LEU A 52 -0.49 -3.15 -10.45
C LEU A 52 -0.53 -4.27 -9.41
N GLU A 53 -0.18 -5.50 -9.78
CA GLU A 53 -0.01 -6.59 -8.81
C GLU A 53 1.17 -6.35 -7.86
N VAL A 54 2.27 -5.78 -8.35
CA VAL A 54 3.39 -5.36 -7.48
C VAL A 54 2.94 -4.26 -6.53
N VAL A 55 2.22 -3.24 -7.03
CA VAL A 55 1.67 -2.16 -6.18
C VAL A 55 0.76 -2.74 -5.09
N LYS A 56 -0.15 -3.66 -5.43
CA LYS A 56 -1.02 -4.34 -4.45
C LYS A 56 -0.21 -5.10 -3.40
N LYS A 57 0.83 -5.82 -3.82
CA LYS A 57 1.69 -6.57 -2.91
C LYS A 57 2.43 -5.65 -1.93
N CYS A 58 2.95 -4.51 -2.40
CA CYS A 58 3.56 -3.51 -1.53
C CYS A 58 2.55 -2.95 -0.50
N LEU A 59 1.34 -2.60 -0.94
CA LEU A 59 0.28 -2.15 -0.03
C LEU A 59 -0.05 -3.19 1.04
N SER A 60 -0.14 -4.48 0.66
CA SER A 60 -0.40 -5.55 1.64
C SER A 60 0.74 -5.76 2.64
N MET A 61 1.96 -5.32 2.31
CA MET A 61 3.12 -5.37 3.21
C MET A 61 3.21 -4.15 4.13
N GLY A 62 2.25 -3.23 4.09
CA GLY A 62 2.25 -2.03 4.93
C GLY A 62 3.05 -0.86 4.35
N PHE A 63 3.43 -0.91 3.08
CA PHE A 63 3.89 0.30 2.39
C PHE A 63 2.71 1.23 2.13
N SER A 64 2.91 2.52 2.40
CA SER A 64 1.92 3.53 2.06
C SER A 64 1.93 3.81 0.54
N ILE A 65 0.84 4.39 0.02
CA ILE A 65 0.81 4.88 -1.36
C ILE A 65 1.94 5.90 -1.63
N ASN A 66 2.30 6.70 -0.62
CA ASN A 66 3.40 7.65 -0.73
C ASN A 66 4.76 6.95 -0.79
N ASP A 67 4.95 5.87 -0.02
CA ASP A 67 6.18 5.05 -0.05
C ASP A 67 6.35 4.47 -1.46
N ILE A 68 5.27 3.90 -2.00
CA ILE A 68 5.26 3.31 -3.35
C ILE A 68 5.56 4.39 -4.40
N LYS A 69 4.95 5.57 -4.30
CA LYS A 69 5.24 6.70 -5.19
C LYS A 69 6.70 7.14 -5.11
N ALA A 70 7.26 7.22 -3.90
CA ALA A 70 8.67 7.57 -3.71
C ALA A 70 9.60 6.54 -4.36
N ILE A 71 9.29 5.25 -4.20
CA ILE A 71 10.02 4.14 -4.84
C ILE A 71 9.95 4.24 -6.37
N ILE A 72 8.77 4.46 -6.95
CA ILE A 72 8.57 4.58 -8.40
C ILE A 72 9.28 5.82 -8.97
N SER A 73 9.25 6.94 -8.25
CA SER A 73 9.84 8.20 -8.72
C SER A 73 11.37 8.19 -8.79
N ARG A 74 12.02 7.21 -8.15
CA ARG A 74 13.47 7.00 -8.25
C ARG A 74 13.74 6.29 -9.58
N ASN A 75 14.32 7.02 -10.54
CA ASN A 75 14.77 6.49 -11.83
C ASN A 75 15.90 5.47 -11.61
N GLY A 76 15.51 4.22 -11.39
CA GLY A 76 16.43 3.17 -10.96
C GLY A 76 16.73 3.25 -9.47
N MET A 77 16.60 2.13 -8.79
CA MET A 77 17.10 1.94 -7.43
C MET A 77 18.18 0.88 -7.46
N SER A 78 19.30 1.14 -6.80
CA SER A 78 20.31 0.11 -6.58
C SER A 78 19.71 -1.03 -5.73
N LYS A 79 20.31 -2.21 -5.80
CA LYS A 79 19.91 -3.32 -4.91
C LYS A 79 20.05 -2.95 -3.43
N ASP A 80 21.02 -2.09 -3.11
CA ASP A 80 21.26 -1.64 -1.74
C ASP A 80 20.15 -0.70 -1.27
N ASP A 81 19.70 0.23 -2.11
CA ASP A 81 18.55 1.10 -1.79
C ASP A 81 17.28 0.29 -1.56
N GLN A 82 17.03 -0.72 -2.40
CA GLN A 82 15.86 -1.59 -2.26
C GLN A 82 15.92 -2.39 -0.95
N THR A 83 17.10 -2.94 -0.64
CA THR A 83 17.36 -3.67 0.60
C THR A 83 17.16 -2.77 1.82
N HIS A 84 17.61 -1.51 1.73
CA HIS A 84 17.47 -0.54 2.80
C HIS A 84 15.99 -0.23 3.10
N ILE A 85 15.20 0.11 2.08
CA ILE A 85 13.76 0.39 2.25
C ILE A 85 13.01 -0.81 2.84
N ILE A 86 13.34 -2.03 2.41
CA ILE A 86 12.72 -3.23 2.95
C ILE A 86 13.10 -3.42 4.43
N LYS A 87 14.37 -3.21 4.80
CA LYS A 87 14.83 -3.29 6.19
C LYS A 87 14.17 -2.23 7.08
N GLU A 88 14.00 -1.00 6.58
CA GLU A 88 13.28 0.05 7.29
C GLU A 88 11.84 -0.36 7.56
N LYS A 89 11.12 -0.89 6.54
CA LYS A 89 9.75 -1.36 6.71
C LYS A 89 9.64 -2.52 7.71
N ILE A 90 10.60 -3.45 7.69
CA ILE A 90 10.68 -4.53 8.71
C ILE A 90 10.83 -3.92 10.10
N SER A 91 11.75 -2.96 10.29
CA SER A 91 11.95 -2.31 11.59
C SER A 91 10.71 -1.55 12.07
N GLU A 92 9.97 -0.89 11.18
CA GLU A 92 8.69 -0.26 11.50
C GLU A 92 7.67 -1.28 12.02
N ILE A 93 7.56 -2.43 11.34
CA ILE A 93 6.65 -3.52 11.74
C ILE A 93 7.05 -4.08 13.12
N GLU A 94 8.34 -4.34 13.35
CA GLU A 94 8.84 -4.85 14.64
C GLU A 94 8.55 -3.88 15.79
N LYS A 95 8.72 -2.56 15.57
CA LYS A 95 8.36 -1.52 16.55
C LYS A 95 6.86 -1.51 16.84
N ALA A 96 6.02 -1.64 15.81
CA ALA A 96 4.58 -1.69 15.97
C ALA A 96 4.14 -2.94 16.76
N GLN A 97 4.71 -4.11 16.44
CA GLN A 97 4.47 -5.34 17.19
C GLN A 97 4.85 -5.20 18.66
N LYS A 98 6.05 -4.67 18.96
CA LYS A 98 6.47 -4.44 20.34
C LYS A 98 5.50 -3.53 21.10
N LYS A 99 5.07 -2.43 20.48
CA LYS A 99 4.08 -1.52 21.09
C LYS A 99 2.75 -2.21 21.38
N LEU A 100 2.27 -3.06 20.46
CA LEU A 100 1.04 -3.83 20.66
C LEU A 100 1.19 -4.85 21.80
N GLU A 101 2.33 -5.55 21.88
CA GLU A 101 2.61 -6.48 22.98
C GLU A 101 2.72 -5.78 24.33
N ASP A 102 3.38 -4.62 24.40
CA ASP A 102 3.47 -3.83 25.63
C ASP A 102 2.07 -3.32 26.05
N SER A 103 1.25 -2.87 25.09
CA SER A 103 -0.13 -2.44 25.37
C SER A 103 -0.98 -3.61 25.89
N LYS A 104 -0.83 -4.80 25.29
CA LYS A 104 -1.51 -6.02 25.72
C LYS A 104 -1.10 -6.45 27.13
N ARG A 105 0.20 -6.35 27.46
CA ARG A 105 0.72 -6.62 28.81
C ARG A 105 0.09 -5.69 29.83
N ASN A 106 0.09 -4.38 29.57
CA ASN A 106 -0.52 -3.40 30.47
C ASN A 106 -2.01 -3.69 30.73
N LEU A 107 -2.75 -4.18 29.72
CA LEU A 107 -4.15 -4.56 29.89
C LEU A 107 -4.31 -5.80 30.78
N TYR A 108 -3.39 -6.77 30.73
CA TYR A 108 -3.39 -7.91 31.66
C TYR A 108 -3.04 -7.48 33.08
N ASP A 109 -2.05 -6.60 33.25
CA ASP A 109 -1.67 -6.09 34.57
C ASP A 109 -2.86 -5.40 35.26
N VAL A 110 -3.68 -4.66 34.50
CA VAL A 110 -4.93 -4.05 35.01
C VAL A 110 -5.94 -5.10 35.46
N LEU A 111 -6.05 -6.24 34.76
CA LEU A 111 -6.95 -7.32 35.14
C LEU A 111 -6.48 -8.10 36.38
N GLU A 112 -5.17 -8.22 36.58
CA GLU A 112 -4.58 -8.93 37.73
C GLU A 112 -4.51 -8.06 38.98
N SER A 113 -4.45 -6.74 38.82
CA SER A 113 -4.62 -5.83 39.93
C SER A 113 -6.09 -5.80 40.38
N ASP A 114 -6.35 -5.86 41.70
CA ASP A 114 -7.68 -5.70 42.33
C ASP A 114 -8.28 -4.29 42.14
N ILE A 115 -7.94 -3.59 41.04
CA ILE A 115 -8.54 -2.32 40.66
C ILE A 115 -9.96 -2.62 40.16
N ILE A 116 -10.87 -2.79 41.11
CA ILE A 116 -12.29 -2.61 40.87
C ILE A 116 -12.44 -1.12 40.53
N CYS A 117 -12.49 -0.80 39.24
CA CYS A 117 -12.91 0.51 38.77
C CYS A 117 -14.38 0.70 39.13
N GLU A 118 -14.70 1.00 40.40
CA GLU A 118 -16.05 1.31 40.85
C GLU A 118 -16.63 2.53 40.10
N ASP A 119 -15.76 3.38 39.53
CA ASP A 119 -16.14 4.62 38.83
C ASP A 119 -15.93 4.61 37.30
N GLY A 120 -15.61 3.47 36.69
CA GLY A 120 -15.45 3.31 35.24
C GLY A 120 -14.10 3.80 34.68
N PHE A 121 -13.76 3.32 33.48
CA PHE A 121 -12.56 3.74 32.73
C PHE A 121 -12.74 5.17 32.19
N GLY A 122 -12.45 6.17 33.02
CA GLY A 122 -12.33 7.56 32.58
C GLY A 122 -13.25 8.53 33.32
N LYS A 123 -12.72 9.08 34.42
CA LYS A 123 -13.07 10.43 34.89
C LYS A 123 -11.79 11.23 35.13
N TYR A 124 -11.02 11.50 34.07
CA TYR A 124 -10.14 12.67 33.97
C TYR A 124 -9.98 13.04 32.49
#